data_AF-A0A8J3ZMN3-F1
#
_entry.id   AF-A0A8J3ZMN3-F1
#
_cell.length_a   1.000
_cell.length_b   1.000
_cell.length_c   1.000
_cell.angle_alpha   90.00
_cell.angle_beta   90.00
_cell.angle_gamma   90.00
#
_symmetry.space_group_name_H-M   'P 1'
#
loop_
_entity.id
_entity.type
_entity.pdbx_description
1 polymer ?
#
loop_
_entity_poly.entity_id
_entity_poly.type
_entity_poly.pdbx_seq_one_letter_code
_entity_poly.pdbx_strand_id
1 'polypeptide(L)'
;MNPALLLASFILAVTGGYALLCAAAPWTHCRACSGTGRKPGRAGKLLRSPCRRCDGTGIRVRIGRRVFTWVDREYRRGTAPDHTSTGRARPFDRGGAER
;
A
#
# COMPACT_ATOMS: atom_id res chain seq x y z
N MET A 1 -39.71 2.05 16.73
CA MET A 1 -38.26 2.16 16.43
C MET A 1 -37.75 0.75 16.20
N ASN A 2 -37.37 0.39 14.96
CA ASN A 2 -36.96 -0.99 14.67
C ASN A 2 -35.51 -1.21 15.08
N PRO A 3 -35.22 -2.03 16.11
CA PRO A 3 -33.86 -2.25 16.59
C PRO A 3 -32.97 -2.90 15.51
N ALA A 4 -33.56 -3.66 14.59
CA ALA A 4 -32.85 -4.29 13.48
C ALA A 4 -32.19 -3.27 12.52
N LEU A 5 -32.87 -2.16 12.22
CA LEU A 5 -32.31 -1.11 11.35
C LEU A 5 -31.14 -0.39 12.03
N LEU A 6 -31.25 -0.16 13.34
CA LEU A 6 -30.18 0.44 14.13
C LEU A 6 -28.94 -0.47 14.16
N LEU A 7 -29.14 -1.78 14.34
CA LEU A 7 -28.04 -2.75 14.33
C LEU A 7 -27.36 -2.82 12.97
N ALA A 8 -28.15 -2.89 11.88
CA ALA A 8 -27.62 -2.94 10.53
C ALA A 8 -26.81 -1.67 10.18
N SER A 9 -27.34 -0.50 10.51
CA SER A 9 -26.63 0.78 10.30
C SER A 9 -25.35 0.85 11.12
N PHE A 10 -25.36 0.37 12.37
CA PHE A 10 -24.18 0.37 13.23
C PHE A 10 -23.08 -0.55 12.66
N ILE A 11 -23.44 -1.75 12.22
CA ILE A 11 -22.49 -2.69 11.60
C ILE A 11 -21.89 -2.06 10.33
N LEU A 12 -22.72 -1.51 9.45
CA LEU A 12 -22.26 -0.85 8.23
C LEU A 12 -21.34 0.34 8.53
N ALA A 13 -21.66 1.15 9.54
CA ALA A 13 -20.83 2.27 9.95
C ALA A 13 -19.47 1.81 10.50
N VAL A 14 -19.43 0.76 11.31
CA VAL A 14 -18.18 0.20 11.86
C VAL A 14 -17.34 -0.45 10.76
N THR A 15 -17.94 -1.27 9.90
CA THR A 15 -17.23 -1.95 8.80
C THR A 15 -16.73 -0.93 7.77
N GLY A 16 -17.59 0.02 7.37
CA GLY A 16 -17.22 1.10 6.45
C GLY A 16 -16.15 2.02 7.04
N GLY A 17 -16.31 2.42 8.31
CA GLY A 17 -15.32 3.21 9.03
C GLY A 17 -13.97 2.50 9.13
N TYR A 18 -13.96 1.21 9.47
CA TYR A 18 -12.73 0.42 9.51
C TYR A 18 -12.06 0.33 8.14
N ALA A 19 -12.83 0.11 7.07
CA ALA A 19 -12.32 0.09 5.70
C ALA A 19 -11.71 1.45 5.30
N LEU A 20 -12.37 2.56 5.66
CA LEU A 20 -11.89 3.92 5.44
C LEU A 20 -10.63 4.21 6.25
N LEU A 21 -10.54 3.80 7.53
CA LEU A 21 -9.31 3.94 8.32
C LEU A 21 -8.16 3.13 7.73
N CYS A 22 -8.45 1.91 7.25
CA CYS A 22 -7.48 1.07 6.53
C CYS A 22 -7.00 1.72 5.23
N ALA A 23 -7.84 2.51 4.57
CA ALA A 23 -7.49 3.25 3.35
C ALA A 23 -6.76 4.58 3.65
N ALA A 24 -7.19 5.33 4.66
CA ALA A 24 -6.68 6.66 5.02
C ALA A 24 -5.32 6.63 5.74
N ALA A 25 -5.03 5.56 6.51
CA ALA A 25 -3.74 5.35 7.16
C ALA A 25 -2.95 4.19 6.51
N PRO A 26 -2.41 4.37 5.30
CA PRO A 26 -1.68 3.33 4.58
C PRO A 26 -0.30 3.03 5.17
N TRP A 27 0.18 3.84 6.12
CA TRP A 27 1.53 3.74 6.68
C TRP A 27 1.47 3.42 8.18
N THR A 28 1.99 2.26 8.54
CA THR A 28 2.38 1.99 9.92
C THR A 28 3.88 2.10 10.06
N HIS A 29 4.37 2.63 11.17
CA HIS A 29 5.81 2.61 11.43
C HIS A 29 6.33 1.17 11.45
N CYS A 30 7.48 0.95 10.81
CA CYS A 30 8.13 -0.34 10.89
C CYS A 30 8.56 -0.60 12.34
N ARG A 31 7.99 -1.64 12.98
CA ARG A 31 8.30 -2.00 14.39
C ARG A 31 9.78 -2.28 14.63
N ALA A 32 10.51 -2.69 13.60
CA ALA A 32 11.94 -3.03 13.71
C ALA A 32 12.86 -1.81 13.79
N CYS A 33 12.43 -0.64 13.31
CA CYS A 33 13.21 0.60 13.34
C CYS A 33 12.44 1.78 13.93
N SER A 34 11.24 1.53 14.47
CA SER A 34 10.34 2.54 15.04
C SER A 34 10.14 3.77 14.15
N GLY A 35 10.02 3.58 12.83
CA GLY A 35 9.81 4.69 11.90
C GLY A 35 11.07 5.37 11.36
N THR A 36 12.26 5.10 11.89
CA THR A 36 13.50 5.82 11.52
C THR A 36 14.12 5.38 10.19
N GLY A 37 13.64 4.28 9.60
CA GLY A 37 14.18 3.72 8.36
C GLY A 37 15.57 3.10 8.48
N ARG A 38 16.25 3.23 9.61
CA ARG A 38 17.61 2.72 9.81
C ARG A 38 17.73 2.05 11.18
N LYS A 39 18.63 1.07 11.29
CA LYS A 39 18.89 0.42 12.58
C LYS A 39 19.69 1.36 13.49
N PRO A 40 19.30 1.51 14.78
CA PRO A 40 20.12 2.24 15.73
C PRO A 40 21.49 1.56 15.84
N GLY A 41 22.55 2.34 15.71
CA GLY A 41 23.91 1.87 15.99
C GLY A 41 24.05 1.59 17.49
N ARG A 42 24.95 0.66 17.86
CA ARG A 42 25.36 0.55 19.27
C ARG A 42 26.26 1.72 19.63
N ALA A 43 26.01 2.33 20.78
CA ALA A 43 26.85 3.32 21.46
C ALA A 43 27.41 4.45 20.57
N GLY A 44 26.65 5.53 20.41
CA GLY A 44 27.14 6.80 19.85
C GLY A 44 27.44 6.83 18.34
N LYS A 45 27.26 5.72 17.60
CA LYS A 45 27.45 5.71 16.14
C LYS A 45 26.16 6.05 15.40
N LEU A 46 26.28 6.96 14.43
CA LEU A 46 25.27 7.32 13.41
C LEU A 46 24.61 6.06 12.82
N LEU A 47 23.31 6.15 12.50
CA LEU A 47 22.47 5.02 12.10
C LEU A 47 23.14 4.20 10.98
N ARG A 48 23.50 2.94 11.29
CA ARG A 48 24.55 2.19 10.57
C ARG A 48 24.09 1.56 9.26
N SER A 49 22.81 1.19 9.16
CA SER A 49 22.29 0.46 7.99
C SER A 49 20.81 0.75 7.77
N PRO A 50 20.36 0.82 6.51
CA PRO A 50 18.94 0.82 6.21
C PRO A 50 18.29 -0.44 6.81
N CYS A 51 17.10 -0.26 7.37
CA CYS A 51 16.29 -1.35 7.89
C CYS A 51 15.96 -2.31 6.74
N ARG A 52 16.58 -3.50 6.71
CA ARG A 52 16.25 -4.57 5.73
C ARG A 52 14.79 -5.05 5.76
N ARG A 53 14.04 -4.71 6.81
CA ARG A 53 12.62 -5.08 6.93
C ARG A 53 11.69 -4.12 6.21
N CYS A 54 12.20 -2.92 5.93
CA CYS A 54 11.45 -1.79 5.39
C CYS A 54 12.23 -1.08 4.27
N ASP A 55 13.29 -1.72 3.77
CA ASP A 55 14.22 -1.21 2.75
C ASP A 55 14.55 0.28 2.88
N GLY A 56 14.83 0.73 4.10
CA GLY A 56 15.23 2.12 4.36
C GLY A 56 14.08 3.14 4.43
N THR A 57 12.85 2.80 4.08
CA THR A 57 11.72 3.76 4.09
C THR A 57 11.17 4.07 5.48
N GLY A 58 11.39 3.20 6.47
CA GLY A 58 10.91 3.41 7.85
C GLY A 58 9.40 3.18 8.05
N ILE A 59 8.66 3.01 6.96
CA ILE A 59 7.23 2.75 6.94
C ILE A 59 6.95 1.34 6.42
N ARG A 60 5.91 0.71 6.95
CA ARG A 60 5.36 -0.57 6.48
C ARG A 60 3.98 -0.31 5.89
N VAL A 61 3.82 -0.73 4.64
CA VAL A 61 2.59 -0.56 3.87
C VAL A 61 1.49 -1.47 4.43
N ARG A 62 0.41 -0.89 4.95
CA ARG A 62 -0.81 -1.63 5.35
C ARG A 62 -1.55 -2.16 4.12
N ILE A 63 -2.41 -3.15 4.35
CA ILE A 63 -3.21 -3.82 3.30
C ILE A 63 -3.99 -2.82 2.43
N GLY A 64 -4.47 -1.70 3.00
CA GLY A 64 -5.23 -0.69 2.25
C GLY A 64 -4.51 -0.15 1.01
N ARG A 65 -3.21 0.14 1.08
CA ARG A 65 -2.44 0.57 -0.09
C ARG A 65 -2.28 -0.57 -1.11
N ARG A 66 -2.12 -1.82 -0.67
CA ARG A 66 -2.08 -2.99 -1.57
C ARG A 66 -3.39 -3.16 -2.32
N VAL A 67 -4.52 -3.00 -1.62
CA VAL A 67 -5.85 -3.03 -2.23
C VAL A 67 -6.02 -1.89 -3.20
N PHE A 68 -5.63 -0.66 -2.84
CA PHE A 68 -5.70 0.48 -3.75
C PHE A 68 -4.90 0.25 -5.03
N THR A 69 -3.65 -0.21 -4.93
CA THR A 69 -2.84 -0.51 -6.12
C THR A 69 -3.44 -1.66 -6.93
N TRP A 70 -4.10 -2.62 -6.29
CA TRP A 70 -4.79 -3.70 -6.99
C TRP A 70 -6.04 -3.21 -7.73
N VAL A 71 -6.87 -2.40 -7.08
CA VAL A 71 -8.07 -1.77 -7.68
C VAL A 71 -7.67 -0.83 -8.81
N ASP A 72 -6.64 0.00 -8.63
CA ASP A 72 -6.13 0.89 -9.69
C ASP A 72 -5.62 0.09 -10.90
N ARG A 73 -4.94 -1.04 -10.68
CA ARG A 73 -4.53 -1.95 -11.75
C ARG A 73 -5.73 -2.54 -12.49
N GLU A 74 -6.75 -2.98 -11.76
CA GLU A 74 -7.94 -3.57 -12.37
C GLU A 74 -8.79 -2.52 -13.11
N TYR A 75 -8.95 -1.34 -12.53
CA TYR A 75 -9.59 -0.20 -13.18
C TYR A 75 -8.85 0.19 -14.46
N ARG A 76 -7.51 0.27 -14.44
CA ARG A 76 -6.70 0.53 -15.64
C ARG A 76 -6.82 -0.56 -16.69
N ARG A 77 -7.00 -1.83 -16.31
CA ARG A 77 -7.25 -2.91 -17.28
C ARG A 77 -8.61 -2.75 -17.95
N GLY A 78 -9.64 -2.41 -17.19
CA GLY A 78 -10.98 -2.17 -17.74
C GLY A 78 -11.12 -0.87 -18.54
N THR A 79 -10.28 0.13 -18.24
CA THR A 79 -10.28 1.45 -18.93
C THR A 79 -9.15 1.60 -19.94
N ALA A 80 -8.24 0.64 -20.04
CA ALA A 80 -7.21 0.66 -21.06
C ALA A 80 -7.90 0.56 -22.43
N PRO A 81 -7.68 1.54 -23.32
CA PRO A 81 -8.19 1.43 -24.67
C PRO A 81 -7.67 0.14 -25.30
N ASP A 82 -8.58 -0.56 -25.99
CA ASP A 82 -8.23 -1.75 -26.74
C ASP A 82 -7.19 -1.37 -27.80
N HIS A 83 -5.98 -1.91 -27.66
CA HIS A 83 -4.84 -1.63 -28.53
C HIS A 83 -4.87 -2.50 -29.79
N THR A 84 -5.94 -3.30 -29.97
CA THR A 84 -6.09 -4.26 -31.06
C THR A 84 -6.19 -3.64 -32.47
N SER A 85 -6.28 -2.30 -32.60
CA SER A 85 -6.37 -1.63 -33.92
C SER A 85 -5.11 -0.88 -34.38
N THR A 86 -4.09 -0.68 -33.55
CA THR A 86 -2.87 0.01 -33.99
C THR A 86 -1.71 -0.97 -33.98
N GLY A 87 -1.29 -1.42 -35.16
CA GLY A 87 -0.01 -2.10 -35.38
C GLY A 87 1.18 -1.20 -35.04
N ARG A 88 1.31 -0.84 -33.77
CA ARG A 88 2.48 -0.15 -33.22
C ARG A 88 3.28 -1.21 -32.47
N ALA A 89 4.43 -1.52 -33.04
CA ALA A 89 5.45 -2.32 -32.39
C ALA A 89 5.60 -1.87 -30.92
N ARG A 90 5.48 -2.82 -29.99
CA ARG A 90 5.97 -2.63 -28.62
C ARG A 90 7.44 -2.21 -28.75
N PRO A 91 7.88 -1.07 -28.19
CA PRO A 91 9.31 -0.92 -27.98
C PRO A 91 9.72 -2.08 -27.08
N PHE A 92 10.75 -2.78 -27.53
CA PHE A 92 11.48 -3.75 -26.75
C PHE A 92 11.89 -3.08 -25.42
N ASP A 93 11.09 -3.26 -24.36
CA ASP A 93 11.42 -2.79 -23.01
C ASP A 93 12.56 -3.66 -22.47
N ARG A 94 13.77 -3.21 -22.78
CA ARG A 94 15.04 -3.72 -22.30
C ARG A 94 15.25 -3.17 -20.88
N GLY A 95 15.27 -4.07 -19.90
CA GLY A 95 16.06 -3.94 -18.67
C GLY A 95 15.43 -3.17 -17.50
N GLY A 96 15.30 -3.85 -16.36
CA GLY A 96 15.17 -3.17 -15.06
C GLY A 96 14.36 -3.89 -13.99
N ALA A 97 14.83 -5.03 -13.49
CA ALA A 97 14.48 -5.50 -12.14
C ALA A 97 15.58 -6.41 -11.59
N GLU A 98 16.81 -5.91 -11.62
CA GLU A 98 17.83 -6.31 -10.66
C GLU A 98 17.57 -5.49 -9.38
N ARG A 99 17.18 -6.16 -8.30
CA ARG A 99 17.50 -5.92 -6.87
C ARG A 99 16.41 -6.44 -5.94
#